data_AF-A0A830FIC8-F1
#
_entry.id   AF-A0A830FIC8-F1
#
_cell.length_a   1.000
_cell.length_b   1.000
_cell.length_c   1.000
_cell.angle_alpha   90.00
_cell.angle_beta   90.00
_cell.angle_gamma   90.00
#
_symmetry.space_group_name_H-M   'P 1'
#
loop_
_entity.id
_entity.type
_entity.pdbx_description
1 polymer ?
#
loop_
_entity_poly.entity_id
_entity_poly.type
_entity_poly.pdbx_seq_one_letter_code
_entity_poly.pdbx_strand_id
1 'polypeptide(L)'
;MHVGRALIEKHGWHDEYPHWGEQNPDAETTSVREQEHELEQRVSEYIRDLPFLWVDVPADPGPECDRAVIEPNTIARVSHHRRSAGSSDLDWLGYHSPKSEVYQSGLWNVRHVSDKFDPSLVDQLSGYIPSTNALDHQSRI
;
A
#
# COMPACT_ATOMS: atom_id res chain seq x y z
N MET A 1 -5.66 6.87 -6.37
CA MET A 1 -5.05 5.62 -5.85
C MET A 1 -3.57 5.55 -6.26
N HIS A 2 -2.62 5.16 -5.39
CA HIS A 2 -1.17 5.26 -5.70
C HIS A 2 -0.68 4.33 -6.81
N VAL A 3 -1.13 3.07 -6.83
CA VAL A 3 -0.74 2.08 -7.84
C VAL A 3 -1.15 2.54 -9.25
N GLY A 4 -2.41 2.94 -9.44
CA GLY A 4 -2.87 3.39 -10.75
C GLY A 4 -2.16 4.65 -11.24
N ARG A 5 -1.81 5.58 -10.33
CA ARG A 5 -0.98 6.74 -10.70
C ARG A 5 0.42 6.32 -11.17
N ALA A 6 1.05 5.36 -10.50
CA ALA A 6 2.34 4.84 -10.95
C ALA A 6 2.27 4.11 -12.30
N LEU A 7 1.16 3.41 -12.60
CA LEU A 7 0.93 2.83 -13.94
C LEU A 7 0.82 3.92 -15.01
N ILE A 8 0.04 4.98 -14.74
CA ILE A 8 -0.10 6.12 -15.66
C ILE A 8 1.27 6.75 -15.95
N GLU A 9 2.05 7.05 -14.91
CA GLU A 9 3.39 7.63 -15.06
C GLU A 9 4.36 6.71 -15.83
N LYS A 10 4.30 5.39 -15.56
CA LYS A 10 5.14 4.40 -16.24
C LYS A 10 4.86 4.32 -17.74
N HIS A 11 3.58 4.44 -18.13
CA HIS A 11 3.14 4.22 -19.51
C HIS A 11 2.80 5.50 -20.28
N GLY A 12 2.78 6.66 -19.62
CA GLY A 12 2.41 7.94 -20.23
C GLY A 12 0.91 8.09 -20.50
N TRP A 13 0.04 7.38 -19.78
CA TRP A 13 -1.42 7.33 -20.04
C TRP A 13 -2.21 8.53 -19.51
N HIS A 14 -1.60 9.72 -19.44
CA HIS A 14 -2.26 10.90 -18.87
C HIS A 14 -3.49 11.33 -19.69
N ASP A 15 -3.41 11.21 -21.01
CA ASP A 15 -4.52 11.57 -21.91
C ASP A 15 -5.66 10.54 -21.87
N GLU A 16 -5.34 9.27 -21.58
CA GLU A 16 -6.31 8.18 -21.49
C GLU A 16 -7.07 8.19 -20.16
N TYR A 17 -6.38 8.55 -19.07
CA TYR A 17 -6.93 8.58 -17.71
C TYR A 17 -6.76 9.97 -17.04
N PRO A 18 -7.31 11.05 -17.63
CA PRO A 18 -7.06 12.43 -17.18
C PRO A 18 -7.65 12.73 -15.79
N HIS A 19 -8.62 11.95 -15.33
CA HIS A 19 -9.34 12.16 -14.07
C HIS A 19 -9.11 11.05 -13.04
N TRP A 20 -8.05 10.23 -13.20
CA TRP A 20 -7.85 9.02 -12.40
C TRP A 20 -7.92 9.25 -10.88
N GLY A 21 -8.99 8.72 -10.27
CA GLY A 21 -9.23 8.78 -8.84
C GLY A 21 -9.54 10.19 -8.33
N GLU A 22 -9.99 11.07 -9.21
CA GLU A 22 -10.49 12.42 -8.92
C GLU A 22 -11.97 12.48 -9.32
N GLN A 23 -12.75 13.30 -8.63
CA GLN A 23 -14.14 13.52 -9.04
C GLN A 23 -14.15 14.41 -10.27
N ASN A 24 -14.81 13.96 -11.35
CA ASN A 24 -15.14 14.81 -12.48
C ASN A 24 -16.61 15.25 -12.37
N PRO A 25 -16.89 16.47 -11.86
CA PRO A 25 -18.26 16.94 -11.67
C PRO A 25 -19.00 17.23 -12.98
N ASP A 26 -18.27 17.39 -14.09
CA ASP A 26 -18.81 17.77 -15.39
C ASP A 26 -19.12 16.57 -16.30
N ALA A 27 -18.72 15.35 -15.90
CA ALA A 27 -18.94 14.12 -16.65
C ALA A 27 -20.04 13.26 -16.02
N GLU A 28 -20.76 12.52 -16.86
CA GLU A 28 -21.68 11.48 -16.36
C GLU A 28 -20.88 10.40 -15.63
N THR A 29 -21.30 10.07 -14.40
CA THR A 29 -20.63 9.07 -13.56
C THR A 29 -20.40 7.74 -14.28
N THR A 30 -21.33 7.30 -15.13
CA THR A 30 -21.20 6.06 -15.91
C THR A 30 -20.03 6.11 -16.88
N SER A 31 -19.89 7.22 -17.62
CA SER A 31 -18.82 7.42 -18.60
C SER A 31 -17.43 7.43 -17.94
N VAL A 32 -17.29 8.12 -16.80
CA VAL A 32 -16.04 8.12 -16.02
C VAL A 32 -15.68 6.70 -15.57
N ARG A 33 -16.66 5.94 -15.06
CA ARG A 33 -16.42 4.57 -14.59
C ARG A 33 -16.04 3.63 -15.73
N GLU A 34 -16.67 3.75 -16.90
CA GLU A 34 -16.32 2.95 -18.08
C GLU A 34 -14.90 3.27 -18.57
N GLN A 35 -14.50 4.55 -18.58
CA GLN A 35 -13.15 4.97 -18.94
C GLN A 35 -12.10 4.42 -17.95
N GLU A 36 -12.35 4.55 -16.64
CA GLU A 36 -11.40 4.13 -15.61
C GLU A 36 -11.32 2.60 -15.44
N HIS A 37 -12.33 1.86 -15.90
CA HIS A 37 -12.51 0.44 -15.61
C HIS A 37 -11.31 -0.42 -16.00
N GLU A 38 -10.73 -0.21 -17.18
CA GLU A 38 -9.58 -1.02 -17.59
C GLU A 38 -8.34 -0.79 -16.71
N LEU A 39 -8.13 0.45 -16.24
CA LEU A 39 -7.02 0.74 -15.34
C LEU A 39 -7.29 0.17 -13.94
N GLU A 40 -8.54 0.18 -13.46
CA GLU A 40 -8.93 -0.51 -12.22
C GLU A 40 -8.64 -2.01 -12.27
N GLN A 41 -8.89 -2.66 -13.41
CA GLN A 41 -8.56 -4.07 -13.60
C GLN A 41 -7.04 -4.30 -13.51
N ARG A 42 -6.24 -3.51 -14.23
CA ARG A 42 -4.76 -3.60 -14.20
C ARG A 42 -4.20 -3.36 -12.79
N VAL A 43 -4.78 -2.41 -12.06
CA VAL A 43 -4.41 -2.16 -10.65
C VAL A 43 -4.75 -3.36 -9.78
N SER A 44 -5.93 -3.96 -9.99
CA SER A 44 -6.39 -5.12 -9.23
C SER A 44 -5.53 -6.35 -9.50
N GLU A 45 -5.14 -6.59 -10.75
CA GLU A 45 -4.18 -7.63 -11.15
C GLU A 45 -2.84 -7.43 -10.46
N TYR A 46 -2.28 -6.22 -10.53
CA TYR A 46 -1.01 -5.91 -9.86
C TYR A 46 -1.07 -6.15 -8.34
N ILE A 47 -2.13 -5.69 -7.66
CA ILE A 47 -2.28 -5.87 -6.21
C ILE A 47 -2.45 -7.36 -5.86
N ARG A 48 -3.18 -8.12 -6.67
CA ARG A 48 -3.41 -9.56 -6.46
C ARG A 48 -2.11 -10.38 -6.49
N ASP A 49 -1.15 -9.97 -7.31
CA ASP A 49 0.16 -10.63 -7.44
C ASP A 49 1.13 -10.29 -6.29
N LEU A 50 0.83 -9.27 -5.47
CA LEU A 50 1.65 -8.95 -4.32
C LEU A 50 1.51 -10.02 -3.22
N PRO A 51 2.60 -10.35 -2.51
CA PRO A 51 2.52 -11.18 -1.32
C PRO A 51 1.64 -10.51 -0.27
N PHE A 52 0.79 -11.29 0.38
CA PHE A 52 -0.13 -10.81 1.41
C PHE A 52 0.16 -11.51 2.73
N LEU A 53 0.47 -10.72 3.75
CA LEU A 53 0.68 -11.13 5.13
C LEU A 53 -0.27 -10.34 6.02
N TRP A 54 -0.75 -10.97 7.09
CA TRP A 54 -1.62 -10.32 8.06
C TRP A 54 -1.27 -10.80 9.47
N VAL A 55 -1.58 -9.97 10.46
CA VAL A 55 -1.44 -10.26 11.89
C VAL A 55 -2.73 -9.83 12.58
N ASP A 56 -3.29 -10.70 13.40
CA ASP A 56 -4.48 -10.39 14.19
C ASP A 56 -4.10 -9.58 15.43
N VAL A 57 -4.37 -8.27 15.38
CA VAL A 57 -4.24 -7.36 16.52
C VAL A 57 -5.64 -6.96 16.97
N PRO A 58 -6.24 -7.71 17.92
CA PRO A 58 -7.59 -7.46 18.39
C PRO A 58 -7.63 -6.16 19.19
N ALA A 59 -8.52 -5.25 18.78
CA ALA A 59 -8.65 -3.94 19.40
C ALA A 59 -9.97 -3.29 18.98
N ASP A 60 -10.68 -2.71 19.94
CA ASP A 60 -11.70 -1.71 19.62
C ASP A 60 -11.02 -0.45 19.06
N PRO A 61 -11.62 0.25 18.09
CA PRO A 61 -11.03 1.48 17.54
C PRO A 61 -10.83 2.54 18.63
N GLY A 62 -9.60 2.97 18.85
CA GLY A 62 -9.26 4.01 19.82
C GLY A 62 -7.77 4.34 19.85
N PRO A 63 -7.38 5.50 20.40
CA PRO A 63 -5.98 5.91 20.46
C PRO A 63 -5.13 5.02 21.39
N GLU A 64 -5.78 4.37 22.36
CA GLU A 64 -5.14 3.47 23.32
C GLU A 64 -5.07 2.01 22.82
N CYS A 65 -5.47 1.75 21.57
CA CYS A 65 -5.49 0.38 21.08
C CYS A 65 -4.11 -0.04 20.57
N ASP A 66 -3.73 -1.29 20.79
CA ASP A 66 -2.41 -1.80 20.41
C ASP A 66 -2.13 -1.61 18.91
N ARG A 67 -3.18 -1.67 18.07
CA ARG A 67 -3.07 -1.37 16.64
C ARG A 67 -2.58 0.06 16.36
N ALA A 68 -3.05 1.04 17.11
CA ALA A 68 -2.65 2.44 16.94
C ALA A 68 -1.16 2.66 17.24
N VAL A 69 -0.55 1.79 18.04
CA VAL A 69 0.90 1.78 18.31
C VAL A 69 1.63 0.93 17.27
N ILE A 70 1.17 -0.29 17.03
CA ILE A 70 1.87 -1.28 16.21
C ILE A 70 1.93 -0.86 14.73
N GLU A 71 0.85 -0.33 14.17
CA GLU A 71 0.76 0.05 12.75
C GLU A 71 1.81 1.10 12.36
N PRO A 72 1.84 2.31 12.94
CA PRO A 72 2.79 3.34 12.54
C PRO A 72 4.25 2.92 12.79
N ASN A 73 4.51 2.22 13.91
CA ASN A 73 5.85 1.71 14.23
C ASN A 73 6.32 0.66 13.20
N THR A 74 5.43 -0.22 12.74
CA THR A 74 5.76 -1.24 11.72
C THR A 74 6.10 -0.59 10.39
N ILE A 75 5.28 0.37 9.94
CA ILE A 75 5.53 1.11 8.71
C ILE A 75 6.89 1.83 8.77
N ALA A 76 7.15 2.57 9.86
CA ALA A 76 8.39 3.30 10.07
C ALA A 76 9.62 2.38 10.02
N ARG A 77 9.54 1.21 10.68
CA ARG A 77 10.64 0.25 10.74
C ARG A 77 10.95 -0.38 9.39
N VAL A 78 9.94 -0.83 8.63
CA VAL A 78 10.14 -1.43 7.31
C VAL A 78 10.65 -0.39 6.31
N SER A 79 10.11 0.82 6.33
CA SER A 79 10.60 1.95 5.52
C SER A 79 12.08 2.25 5.79
N HIS A 80 12.48 2.33 7.06
CA HIS A 80 13.87 2.55 7.43
C HIS A 80 14.78 1.41 6.93
N HIS A 81 14.37 0.16 7.09
CA HIS A 81 15.13 -0.99 6.61
C HIS A 81 15.37 -0.91 5.09
N ARG A 82 14.35 -0.56 4.31
CA ARG A 82 14.48 -0.43 2.86
C ARG A 82 15.49 0.65 2.45
N ARG A 83 15.43 1.82 3.10
CA ARG A 83 16.39 2.91 2.84
C ARG A 83 17.83 2.50 3.12
N SER A 84 18.06 1.68 4.14
CA SER A 84 19.41 1.17 4.46
C SER A 84 19.86 0.00 3.60
N ALA A 85 18.93 -0.84 3.12
CA ALA A 85 19.24 -2.05 2.35
C ALA A 85 19.57 -1.76 0.87
N GLY A 86 19.25 -0.57 0.36
CA GLY A 86 19.39 -0.21 -1.05
C GLY A 86 18.26 -0.76 -1.93
N SER A 87 18.27 -0.45 -3.23
CA SER A 87 17.28 -0.94 -4.19
C SER A 87 17.55 -2.41 -4.52
N SER A 88 16.76 -3.35 -3.99
CA SER A 88 16.88 -4.77 -4.39
C SER A 88 16.12 -5.12 -5.67
N ASP A 89 15.12 -4.32 -6.06
CA ASP A 89 14.20 -4.65 -7.16
C ASP A 89 14.06 -3.47 -8.11
N LEU A 90 14.90 -3.36 -9.14
CA LEU A 90 14.84 -2.26 -10.10
C LEU A 90 13.50 -2.16 -10.85
N ASP A 91 12.68 -3.23 -10.82
CA ASP A 91 11.42 -3.33 -11.56
C ASP A 91 10.16 -3.07 -10.70
N TRP A 92 10.31 -2.68 -9.42
CA TRP A 92 9.14 -2.36 -8.60
C TRP A 92 8.40 -1.14 -9.15
N LEU A 93 7.11 -1.30 -9.47
CA LEU A 93 6.27 -0.24 -10.05
C LEU A 93 6.27 1.06 -9.23
N GLY A 94 6.46 0.96 -7.90
CA GLY A 94 6.49 2.13 -7.01
C GLY A 94 7.55 3.17 -7.36
N TYR A 95 8.61 2.83 -8.11
CA TYR A 95 9.59 3.81 -8.60
C TYR A 95 9.03 4.82 -9.60
N HIS A 96 7.92 4.50 -10.25
CA HIS A 96 7.19 5.42 -11.13
C HIS A 96 6.14 6.25 -10.38
N SER A 97 6.00 6.07 -9.06
CA SER A 97 5.03 6.85 -8.28
C SER A 97 5.38 8.34 -8.30
N PRO A 98 4.39 9.23 -8.52
CA PRO A 98 4.60 10.68 -8.39
C PRO A 98 4.74 11.13 -6.93
N LYS A 99 4.55 10.22 -5.96
CA LYS A 99 4.74 10.47 -4.52
C LYS A 99 6.10 9.99 -4.08
N SER A 100 6.93 10.90 -3.59
CA SER A 100 8.28 10.58 -3.12
C SER A 100 8.30 9.65 -1.93
N GLU A 101 7.29 9.75 -1.07
CA GLU A 101 7.11 8.85 0.06
C GLU A 101 7.09 7.38 -0.37
N VAL A 102 6.52 7.08 -1.54
CA VAL A 102 6.41 5.71 -2.06
C VAL A 102 7.77 5.18 -2.50
N TYR A 103 8.42 5.84 -3.46
CA TYR A 103 9.67 5.30 -4.02
C TYR A 103 10.85 5.39 -3.03
N GLN A 104 10.84 6.35 -2.10
CA GLN A 104 11.90 6.45 -1.08
C GLN A 104 11.75 5.44 0.05
N SER A 105 10.51 5.08 0.43
CA SER A 105 10.27 4.11 1.50
C SER A 105 10.24 2.66 1.02
N GLY A 106 9.97 2.45 -0.27
CA GLY A 106 9.67 1.11 -0.80
C GLY A 106 8.30 0.58 -0.39
N LEU A 107 7.39 1.45 0.06
CA LEU A 107 6.05 1.09 0.49
C LEU A 107 5.02 1.87 -0.32
N TRP A 108 3.86 1.26 -0.59
CA TRP A 108 2.72 2.00 -1.16
C TRP A 108 2.06 2.94 -0.15
N ASN A 109 2.28 2.72 1.14
CA ASN A 109 1.79 3.58 2.19
C ASN A 109 2.62 4.87 2.28
N VAL A 110 1.97 6.02 2.47
CA VAL A 110 2.64 7.34 2.51
C VAL A 110 2.69 7.94 3.92
N ARG A 111 1.90 7.41 4.85
CA ARG A 111 1.87 7.86 6.25
C ARG A 111 2.93 7.13 7.06
N HIS A 112 3.48 7.75 8.10
CA HIS A 112 4.43 7.12 9.04
C HIS A 112 5.75 6.59 8.45
N VAL A 113 6.00 6.75 7.14
CA VAL A 113 7.21 6.23 6.47
C VAL A 113 8.50 6.93 6.91
N SER A 114 8.39 8.11 7.52
CA SER A 114 9.52 8.90 8.00
C SER A 114 9.53 9.04 9.52
N ASP A 115 8.61 8.36 10.21
CA ASP A 115 8.52 8.42 11.66
C ASP A 115 9.67 7.63 12.30
N LYS A 116 9.92 7.93 13.57
CA LYS A 116 10.76 7.06 14.40
C LYS A 116 9.94 5.83 14.80
N PHE A 117 10.61 4.71 15.01
CA PHE A 117 9.98 3.50 15.53
C PHE A 117 10.56 3.13 16.90
N ASP A 118 9.75 2.51 17.72
CA ASP A 118 10.14 1.88 18.98
C ASP A 118 10.88 0.56 18.66
N PRO A 119 12.13 0.38 19.13
CA PRO A 119 12.87 -0.86 18.96
C PRO A 119 12.16 -2.10 19.54
N SER A 120 11.31 -1.93 20.57
CA SER A 120 10.55 -3.01 21.21
C SER A 120 9.37 -3.52 20.38
N LEU A 121 9.06 -2.86 19.26
CA LEU A 121 7.97 -3.25 18.36
C LEU A 121 8.02 -4.73 17.96
N VAL A 122 9.21 -5.29 17.72
CA VAL A 122 9.36 -6.70 17.32
C VAL A 122 8.72 -7.61 18.35
N ASP A 123 9.02 -7.36 19.61
CA ASP A 123 8.57 -8.20 20.72
C ASP A 123 7.06 -8.06 20.89
N GLN A 124 6.53 -6.84 20.75
CA GLN A 124 5.08 -6.56 20.77
C GLN A 124 4.37 -7.31 19.64
N LEU A 125 4.82 -7.15 18.39
CA LEU A 125 4.22 -7.80 17.22
C LEU A 125 4.31 -9.33 17.31
N SER A 126 5.44 -9.84 17.81
CA SER A 126 5.65 -11.28 18.00
C SER A 126 4.63 -11.91 18.96
N GLY A 127 4.12 -11.14 19.92
CA GLY A 127 3.07 -11.58 20.83
C GLY A 127 1.76 -11.96 20.15
N TYR A 128 1.46 -11.37 18.98
CA TYR A 128 0.21 -11.59 18.23
C TYR A 128 0.33 -12.69 17.16
N ILE A 129 1.56 -13.11 16.80
CA ILE A 129 1.77 -14.15 15.78
C ILE A 129 1.09 -15.48 16.17
N PRO A 130 1.21 -15.99 17.42
CA PRO A 130 0.59 -17.27 17.80
C PRO A 130 -0.94 -17.28 17.73
N SER A 131 -1.59 -16.12 17.93
CA SER A 131 -3.05 -15.97 17.83
C SER A 131 -3.53 -15.66 16.41
N THR A 132 -2.62 -15.39 15.48
CA THR A 132 -2.96 -15.11 14.09
C THR A 132 -3.17 -16.41 13.33
N ASN A 133 -4.37 -16.61 12.80
CA ASN A 133 -4.64 -17.77 11.94
C ASN A 133 -3.93 -17.61 10.59
N ALA A 134 -3.27 -18.66 10.11
CA ALA A 134 -2.75 -18.65 8.75
C ALA A 134 -3.92 -18.57 7.75
N LEU A 135 -3.73 -17.82 6.66
CA LEU A 135 -4.67 -17.88 5.54
C LEU A 135 -4.56 -19.24 4.88
N ASP A 136 -5.69 -19.91 4.71
CA ASP A 136 -5.73 -21.08 3.85
C ASP A 136 -5.61 -20.62 2.39
N HIS A 137 -4.54 -21.05 1.71
CA HIS A 137 -4.27 -20.70 0.32
C HIS A 137 -5.32 -21.27 -0.65
N GLN A 138 -6.23 -22.16 -0.21
CA GLN A 138 -7.27 -22.74 -1.06
C GLN A 138 -8.50 -21.84 -1.29
N SER A 139 -8.58 -20.69 -0.64
CA SER A 139 -9.67 -19.72 -0.83
C SER A 139 -9.15 -18.42 -1.44
N ARG A 140 -8.68 -18.46 -2.68
CA ARG A 140 -8.44 -17.23 -3.46
C ARG A 140 -9.46 -17.16 -4.60
N ILE A 141 -10.33 -16.16 -4.50
CA ILE A 141 -11.35 -15.75 -5.48
C ILE A 141 -10.67 -15.10 -6.70
#